data_AF-A0A5C7THH3-F1
#
_entry.id   AF-A0A5C7THH3-F1
#
_cell.length_a   1.000
_cell.length_b   1.000
_cell.length_c   1.000
_cell.angle_alpha   90.00
_cell.angle_beta   90.00
_cell.angle_gamma   90.00
#
_symmetry.space_group_name_H-M   'P 1'
#
loop_
_entity.id
_entity.type
_entity.pdbx_description
1 polymer ?
#
loop_
_entity_poly.entity_id
_entity_poly.type
_entity_poly.pdbx_seq_one_letter_code
_entity_poly.pdbx_strand_id
1 'polypeptide(L)'
;MALSSGILLWLLAALVYLVDIRKATTLTEPLRIYGTNPLFIYMLSWMFSVATSRWLSWNTAEGTHSVAGLFYSALSGVLPLKAASLLFALLHVVLFWALSLWLYRRQIFIKL
;
A
#
# COMPACT_ATOMS: atom_id res chain seq x y z
N MET A 1 10.64 -1.09 25.74
CA MET A 1 10.86 -2.10 24.67
C MET A 1 9.99 -3.35 24.83
N ALA A 2 9.78 -3.88 26.04
CA ALA A 2 8.96 -5.08 26.27
C ALA A 2 7.49 -4.98 25.80
N LEU A 3 6.82 -3.84 26.02
CA LEU A 3 5.42 -3.63 25.60
C LEU A 3 5.24 -3.72 24.08
N SER A 4 6.13 -3.10 23.31
CA SER A 4 6.07 -3.14 21.85
C SER A 4 6.28 -4.57 21.31
N SER A 5 7.23 -5.30 21.90
CA SER A 5 7.47 -6.71 21.56
C SER A 5 6.27 -7.61 21.91
N GLY A 6 5.66 -7.41 23.08
CA GLY A 6 4.47 -8.16 23.50
C GLY A 6 3.28 -7.94 22.57
N ILE A 7 3.05 -6.69 22.14
CA ILE A 7 2.00 -6.37 21.16
C ILE A 7 2.31 -7.03 19.80
N LEU A 8 3.58 -7.05 19.39
CA LEU A 8 4.02 -7.71 18.15
C LEU A 8 3.76 -9.23 18.18
N LEU A 9 4.10 -9.89 19.31
CA LEU A 9 3.87 -11.32 19.51
C LEU A 9 2.38 -11.65 19.52
N TRP A 10 1.56 -10.82 20.16
CA TRP A 10 0.10 -10.95 20.13
C TRP A 10 -0.49 -10.79 18.73
N LEU A 11 -0.03 -9.78 17.98
CA LEU A 11 -0.45 -9.57 16.60
C LEU A 11 -0.05 -10.75 15.70
N LEU A 12 1.17 -11.26 15.87
CA LEU A 12 1.67 -12.43 15.14
C LEU A 12 0.82 -13.67 15.44
N ALA A 13 0.52 -13.92 16.71
CA ALA A 13 -0.35 -15.02 17.12
C ALA A 13 -1.77 -14.91 16.53
N ALA A 14 -2.35 -13.70 16.50
CA ALA A 14 -3.64 -13.46 15.88
C ALA A 14 -3.63 -13.70 14.36
N LEU A 15 -2.56 -13.29 13.67
CA LEU A 15 -2.36 -13.54 12.24
C LEU A 15 -2.26 -15.05 11.95
N VAL A 16 -1.46 -15.79 12.71
CA VAL A 16 -1.34 -17.25 12.60
C VAL A 16 -2.70 -17.93 12.82
N TYR A 17 -3.44 -17.53 13.86
CA TYR A 17 -4.78 -18.07 14.10
C TYR A 17 -5.75 -17.82 12.94
N LEU A 18 -5.72 -16.61 12.36
CA LEU A 18 -6.62 -16.25 11.24
C LEU A 18 -6.26 -16.99 9.93
N VAL A 19 -4.96 -17.14 9.65
CA VAL A 19 -4.45 -17.78 8.42
C VAL A 19 -4.52 -19.30 8.52
N ASP A 20 -3.95 -19.89 9.57
CA ASP A 20 -3.74 -21.34 9.65
C ASP A 20 -4.94 -22.08 10.25
N ILE A 21 -5.58 -21.53 11.28
CA ILE A 21 -6.67 -22.22 12.00
C ILE A 21 -8.02 -21.92 11.34
N ARG A 22 -8.34 -20.64 11.10
CA ARG A 22 -9.60 -20.23 10.47
C ARG A 22 -9.62 -20.44 8.96
N LYS A 23 -8.46 -20.69 8.32
CA LYS A 23 -8.31 -20.81 6.86
C LYS A 23 -9.11 -19.75 6.11
N ALA A 24 -9.13 -18.52 6.62
CA ALA A 24 -9.87 -17.41 6.02
C ALA A 24 -9.11 -16.94 4.78
N THR A 25 -9.17 -17.72 3.71
CA THR A 25 -8.42 -17.51 2.47
C THR A 25 -8.79 -16.19 1.80
N THR A 26 -10.03 -15.74 1.91
CA THR A 26 -10.52 -14.53 1.24
C THR A 26 -9.86 -13.24 1.70
N LEU A 27 -9.55 -13.11 3.00
CA LEU A 27 -8.86 -11.94 3.55
C LEU A 27 -7.34 -12.05 3.47
N THR A 28 -6.82 -13.27 3.37
CA THR A 28 -5.37 -13.53 3.35
C THR A 28 -4.82 -13.67 1.94
N GLU A 29 -5.67 -13.88 0.93
CA GLU A 29 -5.33 -13.84 -0.49
C GLU A 29 -4.60 -12.56 -0.92
N PRO A 30 -5.07 -11.33 -0.60
CA PRO A 30 -4.34 -10.13 -0.94
C PRO A 30 -2.95 -10.11 -0.28
N LEU A 31 -2.85 -10.49 1.00
CA LEU A 31 -1.56 -10.59 1.69
C LEU A 31 -0.64 -11.64 1.07
N ARG A 32 -1.19 -12.77 0.61
CA ARG A 32 -0.45 -13.84 -0.06
C ARG A 32 0.07 -13.37 -1.42
N ILE A 33 -0.77 -12.68 -2.20
CA ILE A 33 -0.38 -12.08 -3.49
C ILE A 33 0.77 -11.09 -3.28
N TYR A 34 0.66 -10.22 -2.26
CA TYR A 34 1.75 -9.34 -1.86
C TYR A 34 3.02 -10.11 -1.48
N GLY A 35 2.89 -11.14 -0.65
CA GLY A 35 4.00 -11.93 -0.14
C GLY A 35 4.68 -12.82 -1.17
N THR A 36 4.05 -13.09 -2.32
CA THR A 36 4.64 -13.97 -3.35
C THR A 36 5.74 -13.25 -4.16
N ASN A 37 5.74 -11.92 -4.21
CA ASN A 37 6.70 -11.10 -4.96
C ASN A 37 7.15 -9.84 -4.19
N PRO A 38 7.80 -10.00 -3.02
CA PRO A 38 8.18 -8.87 -2.16
C PRO A 38 9.18 -7.92 -2.84
N LEU A 39 10.12 -8.46 -3.63
CA LEU A 39 11.10 -7.66 -4.38
C LEU A 39 10.43 -6.80 -5.46
N PHE A 40 9.44 -7.34 -6.17
CA PHE A 40 8.70 -6.58 -7.17
C PHE A 40 7.97 -5.40 -6.51
N ILE A 41 7.29 -5.64 -5.39
CA ILE A 41 6.55 -4.58 -4.69
C ILE A 41 7.49 -3.52 -4.15
N TYR A 42 8.66 -3.90 -3.65
CA TYR A 42 9.72 -2.97 -3.27
C TYR A 42 10.16 -2.10 -4.45
N MET A 43 10.50 -2.72 -5.59
CA MET A 43 10.95 -2.01 -6.79
C MET A 43 9.84 -1.13 -7.39
N LEU A 44 8.60 -1.61 -7.39
CA LEU A 44 7.41 -0.87 -7.81
C LEU A 44 7.17 0.34 -6.91
N SER A 45 7.32 0.19 -5.59
CA SER A 45 7.20 1.30 -4.64
C SER A 45 8.27 2.35 -4.87
N TRP A 46 9.50 1.94 -5.17
CA TRP A 46 10.57 2.86 -5.55
C TRP A 46 10.26 3.56 -6.87
N MET A 47 9.87 2.82 -7.91
CA MET A 47 9.54 3.37 -9.22
C MET A 47 8.36 4.34 -9.15
N PHE A 48 7.32 4.02 -8.37
CA PHE A 48 6.18 4.89 -8.12
C PHE A 48 6.57 6.15 -7.36
N SER A 49 7.44 6.02 -6.34
CA SER A 49 7.99 7.17 -5.62
C SER A 49 8.81 8.08 -6.53
N VAL A 50 9.65 7.51 -7.40
CA VAL A 50 10.43 8.25 -8.40
C VAL A 50 9.53 8.90 -9.45
N ALA A 51 8.51 8.20 -9.96
CA ALA A 51 7.55 8.75 -10.91
C ALA A 51 6.74 9.91 -10.28
N THR A 52 6.24 9.73 -9.07
CA THR A 52 5.45 10.75 -8.38
C THR A 52 6.29 11.97 -8.01
N SER A 53 7.57 11.76 -7.65
CA SER A 53 8.48 12.85 -7.27
C SER A 53 9.10 13.57 -8.47
N ARG A 54 9.45 12.90 -9.57
CA ARG A 54 10.14 13.51 -10.72
C ARG A 54 9.22 13.88 -11.89
N TRP A 55 8.19 13.08 -12.16
CA TRP A 55 7.34 13.27 -13.34
C TRP A 55 6.03 13.99 -13.02
N LEU A 56 5.56 13.85 -11.78
CA LEU A 56 4.25 14.32 -11.33
C LEU A 56 4.33 15.42 -10.26
N SER A 57 5.53 15.99 -10.07
CA SER A 57 5.71 17.23 -9.32
C SER A 57 6.07 18.34 -10.31
N TRP A 58 5.24 19.38 -10.33
CA TRP A 58 5.58 20.62 -11.03
C TRP A 58 5.79 21.71 -9.99
N ASN A 59 6.91 22.41 -10.11
CA ASN A 59 7.13 23.63 -9.35
C ASN A 59 6.38 24.76 -10.06
N THR A 60 5.33 25.25 -9.41
CA THR A 60 4.67 26.51 -9.79
C THR A 60 5.20 27.61 -8.89
N ALA A 61 5.12 28.89 -9.32
CA ALA A 61 5.64 30.03 -8.57
C ALA A 61 5.05 30.18 -7.14
N GLU A 62 3.96 29.47 -6.82
CA GLU A 62 3.29 29.48 -5.51
C GLU A 62 3.58 28.24 -4.64
N GLY A 63 4.34 27.25 -5.14
CA GLY A 63 4.71 26.05 -4.41
C GLY A 63 4.86 24.78 -5.27
N THR A 64 5.41 23.72 -4.67
CA THR A 64 5.54 22.41 -5.32
C THR A 64 4.19 21.68 -5.31
N HIS A 65 3.52 21.60 -6.45
CA HIS A 65 2.28 20.83 -6.59
C HIS A 65 2.62 19.41 -7.07
N SER A 66 2.35 18.43 -6.21
CA SER A 66 2.38 17.01 -6.57
C SER A 66 0.97 16.54 -6.90
N VAL A 67 0.84 15.60 -7.84
CA VAL A 67 -0.45 14.93 -8.11
C VAL A 67 -1.07 14.28 -6.87
N ALA A 68 -0.25 13.80 -5.93
CA ALA A 68 -0.75 13.36 -4.63
C ALA A 68 -1.46 14.48 -3.86
N GLY A 69 -0.94 15.71 -3.94
CA GLY A 69 -1.54 16.91 -3.35
C GLY A 69 -2.81 17.37 -4.05
N LEU A 70 -2.90 17.22 -5.38
CA LEU A 70 -4.13 17.48 -6.13
C LEU A 70 -5.23 16.47 -5.79
N PHE A 71 -4.87 15.18 -5.69
CA PHE A 71 -5.79 14.13 -5.28
C PHE A 71 -6.28 14.35 -3.84
N TYR A 72 -5.38 14.72 -2.93
CA TYR A 72 -5.74 15.06 -1.56
C TYR A 72 -6.62 16.31 -1.50
N SER A 73 -6.31 17.36 -2.28
CA SER A 73 -7.12 18.58 -2.37
C SER A 73 -8.54 18.27 -2.88
N ALA A 74 -8.67 17.51 -3.97
CA ALA A 74 -9.95 17.06 -4.51
C ALA A 74 -10.77 16.27 -3.47
N LEU A 75 -10.10 15.42 -2.69
CA LEU A 75 -10.75 14.62 -1.65
C LEU A 75 -11.13 15.45 -0.42
N SER A 76 -10.31 16.45 -0.06
CA SER A 76 -10.58 17.39 1.04
C SER A 76 -11.70 18.38 0.74
N GLY A 77 -12.05 18.58 -0.54
CA GLY A 77 -13.21 19.37 -0.94
C GLY A 77 -14.56 18.67 -0.70
N VAL A 78 -14.56 17.34 -0.56
CA VAL A 78 -15.78 16.52 -0.41
C VAL A 78 -15.85 15.88 0.98
N LEU A 79 -14.71 15.61 1.62
CA LEU A 79 -14.61 14.88 2.88
C LEU A 79 -13.84 15.67 3.96
N PRO A 80 -14.14 15.45 5.25
CA PRO A 80 -13.34 15.98 6.34
C PRO A 80 -11.85 15.58 6.18
N LEU A 81 -10.92 16.47 6.52
CA LEU A 81 -9.47 16.27 6.33
C LEU A 81 -8.98 14.90 6.84
N LYS A 82 -9.50 14.45 7.98
CA LYS A 82 -9.13 13.18 8.61
C LYS A 82 -9.63 11.95 7.84
N ALA A 83 -10.79 12.06 7.19
CA ALA A 83 -11.33 11.00 6.33
C ALA A 83 -10.66 11.02 4.94
N ALA A 84 -10.34 12.21 4.43
CA ALA A 84 -9.60 12.37 3.18
C ALA A 84 -8.21 11.71 3.25
N SER A 85 -7.46 11.91 4.34
CA SER A 85 -6.15 11.26 4.49
C SER A 85 -6.25 9.73 4.60
N LEU A 86 -7.27 9.23 5.30
CA LEU A 86 -7.52 7.80 5.45
C LEU A 86 -7.88 7.15 4.11
N LEU A 87 -8.79 7.77 3.35
CA LEU A 87 -9.16 7.28 2.02
C LEU A 87 -7.99 7.37 1.04
N PHE A 88 -7.19 8.42 1.09
CA PHE A 88 -5.98 8.54 0.28
C PHE A 88 -5.00 7.39 0.57
N ALA A 89 -4.75 7.08 1.85
CA ALA A 89 -3.90 5.96 2.24
C ALA A 89 -4.47 4.61 1.77
N LEU A 90 -5.78 4.40 1.92
CA LEU A 90 -6.44 3.17 1.46
C LEU A 90 -6.39 3.01 -0.06
N LEU A 91 -6.65 4.07 -0.82
CA LEU A 91 -6.55 4.06 -2.28
C LEU A 91 -5.13 3.73 -2.73
N HIS A 92 -4.12 4.29 -2.06
CA HIS A 92 -2.73 3.97 -2.34
C HIS A 92 -2.46 2.47 -2.12
N VAL A 93 -2.88 1.91 -0.98
CA VAL A 93 -2.74 0.47 -0.72
C VAL A 93 -3.46 -0.37 -1.79
N VAL A 94 -4.70 -0.03 -2.13
CA VAL A 94 -5.50 -0.76 -3.13
C VAL A 94 -4.89 -0.66 -4.53
N LEU A 95 -4.31 0.48 -4.91
CA LEU A 95 -3.65 0.68 -6.19
C LEU A 95 -2.42 -0.23 -6.31
N PHE A 96 -1.58 -0.26 -5.27
CA PHE A 96 -0.44 -1.17 -5.23
C PHE A 96 -0.87 -2.63 -5.24
N TRP A 97 -1.97 -2.96 -4.56
CA TRP A 97 -2.53 -4.30 -4.57
C TRP A 97 -3.00 -4.71 -5.95
N ALA A 98 -3.72 -3.83 -6.65
CA ALA A 98 -4.21 -4.08 -8.00
C ALA A 98 -3.05 -4.32 -8.99
N LEU A 99 -1.95 -3.56 -8.87
CA LEU A 99 -0.75 -3.81 -9.67
C LEU A 99 -0.09 -5.15 -9.34
N SER A 100 0.03 -5.48 -8.06
CA SER A 100 0.57 -6.78 -7.62
C SER A 100 -0.28 -7.95 -8.13
N LEU A 101 -1.61 -7.82 -8.08
CA LEU A 101 -2.56 -8.80 -8.59
C LEU A 101 -2.48 -8.95 -10.11
N TRP A 102 -2.32 -7.84 -10.84
CA TRP A 102 -2.12 -7.87 -12.29
C TRP A 102 -0.85 -8.66 -12.67
N LEU A 103 0.25 -8.44 -11.94
CA LEU A 103 1.48 -9.19 -12.15
C LEU A 103 1.34 -10.67 -11.76
N TYR A 104 0.66 -10.95 -10.64
CA TYR A 104 0.38 -12.32 -10.18
C TYR A 104 -0.41 -13.10 -11.25
N ARG A 105 -1.40 -12.46 -11.89
CA ARG A 105 -2.14 -13.02 -13.02
C ARG A 105 -1.26 -13.27 -14.25
N ARG A 106 -0.21 -12.47 -14.45
CA ARG A 106 0.78 -12.65 -15.53
C ARG A 106 1.83 -13.73 -15.22
N GLN A 107 1.80 -14.36 -14.04
CA GLN A 107 2.75 -15.40 -13.61
C GLN A 107 4.23 -14.97 -13.66
N ILE A 108 4.51 -13.67 -13.60
CA ILE A 108 5.88 -13.16 -13.56
C ILE A 108 6.32 -13.17 -12.09
N PHE A 109 7.00 -14.25 -11.70
CA PHE A 109 7.60 -14.37 -10.38
C PHE A 109 9.06 -13.96 -10.43
N ILE A 110 9.37 -12.75 -9.97
CA ILE A 110 10.74 -12.29 -9.83
C ILE A 110 11.26 -12.84 -8.50
N LYS A 111 11.78 -14.06 -8.55
CA LYS A 111 12.58 -14.66 -7.48
C LYS A 111 14.05 -14.47 -7.82
N LEU A 112 14.86 -14.17 -6.81
CA LEU A 112 16.31 -14.31 -6.90
C LEU A 112 16.69 -15.77 -6.62
#